data_AF-A0A961JE81-F1
#
_entry.id   AF-A0A961JE81-F1
#
_cell.length_a   1.000
_cell.length_b   1.000
_cell.length_c   1.000
_cell.angle_alpha   90.00
_cell.angle_beta   90.00
_cell.angle_gamma   90.00
#
_symmetry.space_group_name_H-M   'P 1'
#
loop_
_entity.id
_entity.type
_entity.pdbx_description
1 polymer ?
#
loop_
_entity_poly.entity_id
_entity_poly.type
_entity_poly.pdbx_seq_one_letter_code
_entity_poly.pdbx_strand_id
1 'polypeptide(L)' 'DVREEIDRLGAHVAQARSLLKVGGPCGRKLDFLMQEFNREANTLCAKSQFQDLTRIGLDIKAVVDQMREQVQNVE' A
#
# COMPACT_ATOMS: atom_id res chain seq x y z
N ASP A 1 -8.28 15.07 -0.53
CA ASP A 1 -7.99 15.54 0.85
C ASP A 1 -6.97 14.59 1.48
N VAL A 2 -6.05 15.01 2.37
CA VAL A 2 -5.09 14.07 3.01
C VAL A 2 -5.82 12.99 3.80
N ARG A 3 -6.94 13.34 4.45
CA ARG A 3 -7.77 12.36 5.18
C ARG A 3 -8.34 11.29 4.27
N GLU A 4 -8.80 11.69 3.10
CA GLU A 4 -9.33 10.79 2.08
C GLU A 4 -8.26 9.79 1.57
N GLU A 5 -7.00 10.21 1.45
CA GLU A 5 -5.89 9.29 1.12
C GLU A 5 -5.64 8.28 2.25
N ILE A 6 -5.70 8.73 3.51
CA ILE A 6 -5.54 7.86 4.69
C ILE A 6 -6.69 6.85 4.78
N ASP A 7 -7.92 7.29 4.52
CA ASP A 7 -9.10 6.42 4.55
C ASP A 7 -9.03 5.34 3.47
N ARG A 8 -8.62 5.70 2.25
CA ARG A 8 -8.42 4.72 1.17
C ARG A 8 -7.29 3.73 1.49
N LEU A 9 -6.16 4.22 2.02
CA LEU A 9 -5.05 3.36 2.45
C LEU A 9 -5.51 2.36 3.50
N GLY A 10 -6.31 2.80 4.47
CA GLY A 10 -6.95 1.93 5.46
C GLY A 10 -7.84 0.85 4.82
N ALA A 11 -8.64 1.22 3.82
CA ALA A 11 -9.49 0.28 3.10
C ALA A 11 -8.69 -0.78 2.33
N HIS A 12 -7.62 -0.39 1.63
CA HIS A 12 -6.76 -1.34 0.92
C HIS A 12 -6.00 -2.26 1.89
N VAL A 13 -5.56 -1.75 3.05
CA VAL A 13 -4.94 -2.59 4.10
C VAL A 13 -5.93 -3.63 4.61
N ALA A 14 -7.19 -3.25 4.86
CA ALA A 14 -8.23 -4.19 5.26
C ALA A 14 -8.48 -5.25 4.19
N GLN A 15 -8.50 -4.86 2.91
CA GLN A 15 -8.66 -5.78 1.79
C GLN A 15 -7.49 -6.76 1.67
N ALA A 16 -6.25 -6.29 1.79
CA ALA A 16 -5.04 -7.13 1.79
C ALA A 16 -5.09 -8.18 2.90
N ARG A 17 -5.43 -7.76 4.14
CA ARG A 17 -5.57 -8.67 5.29
C ARG A 17 -6.66 -9.71 5.07
N SER A 18 -7.79 -9.32 4.48
CA SER A 18 -8.87 -10.24 4.15
C SER A 18 -8.44 -11.29 3.13
N LEU A 19 -7.76 -10.88 2.05
CA LEU A 19 -7.24 -11.80 1.04
C LEU A 19 -6.26 -12.82 1.61
N LEU A 20 -5.31 -12.36 2.43
CA LEU A 20 -4.34 -13.23 3.10
C LEU A 20 -5.02 -14.24 4.03
N LYS A 21 -6.13 -13.85 4.67
CA LYS A 21 -6.90 -14.74 5.56
C LYS A 21 -7.70 -15.80 4.81
N VAL A 22 -8.25 -15.47 3.63
CA VAL A 22 -8.98 -16.43 2.79
C VAL A 22 -8.03 -17.52 2.26
N GLY A 23 -6.78 -17.15 1.95
CA GLY A 23 -5.80 -18.06 1.38
C GLY A 23 -6.10 -18.45 -0.08
N GLY A 24 -5.33 -19.38 -0.62
CA GLY A 24 -5.40 -19.77 -2.03
C GLY A 24 -4.70 -18.77 -2.98
N PRO A 25 -4.88 -18.93 -4.31
CA PRO A 25 -4.19 -18.11 -5.30
C PRO A 25 -4.63 -16.65 -5.23
N CYS A 26 -3.80 -15.79 -4.63
CA CYS A 26 -4.10 -14.37 -4.43
C CYS A 26 -3.02 -13.43 -4.97
N GLY A 27 -1.95 -13.92 -5.60
CA GLY A 27 -0.80 -13.13 -6.09
C GLY A 27 -1.22 -11.94 -6.95
N ARG A 28 -1.96 -12.16 -8.04
CA ARG A 28 -2.51 -11.07 -8.88
C ARG A 28 -3.33 -10.02 -8.12
N LYS A 29 -4.12 -10.42 -7.12
CA LYS A 29 -4.92 -9.47 -6.32
C LYS A 29 -4.04 -8.68 -5.35
N LEU A 30 -3.00 -9.32 -4.80
CA LEU A 30 -2.01 -8.65 -3.97
C LEU A 30 -1.15 -7.69 -4.81
N ASP A 31 -0.78 -8.03 -6.04
CA ASP A 31 -0.03 -7.10 -6.93
C ASP A 31 -0.85 -5.85 -7.23
N PHE A 32 -2.16 -5.99 -7.50
CA PHE A 32 -3.06 -4.84 -7.64
C PHE A 32 -3.05 -3.96 -6.38
N LEU A 33 -3.12 -4.56 -5.19
CA LEU A 33 -3.07 -3.81 -3.94
C LEU A 33 -1.73 -3.11 -3.72
N MET A 34 -0.61 -3.70 -4.15
CA MET A 34 0.69 -3.03 -4.09
C MET A 34 0.73 -1.78 -4.97
N GLN A 35 0.08 -1.83 -6.14
CA GLN A 35 -0.04 -0.67 -7.03
C GLN A 35 -0.87 0.44 -6.37
N GLU A 36 -2.01 0.10 -5.76
CA GLU A 36 -2.86 1.07 -5.08
C GLU A 36 -2.17 1.68 -3.85
N PHE A 37 -1.49 0.89 -3.02
CA PHE A 37 -0.71 1.41 -1.88
C PHE A 37 0.38 2.39 -2.34
N ASN A 38 1.08 2.09 -3.44
CA ASN A 38 2.11 2.98 -3.95
C ASN A 38 1.50 4.30 -4.46
N ARG A 39 0.33 4.24 -5.11
CA ARG A 39 -0.42 5.42 -5.56
C ARG A 39 -0.79 6.34 -4.41
N GLU A 40 -1.30 5.77 -3.32
CA GLU A 40 -1.69 6.53 -2.12
C GLU A 40 -0.50 7.13 -1.42
N ALA A 41 0.59 6.35 -1.25
CA ALA A 41 1.83 6.85 -0.66
C ALA A 41 2.42 8.01 -1.47
N ASN A 42 2.43 7.93 -2.80
CA ASN A 42 2.86 9.04 -3.66
C ASN A 42 1.97 10.27 -3.51
N THR A 43 0.65 10.07 -3.38
CA THR A 43 -0.30 11.18 -3.22
C THR A 43 -0.17 11.85 -1.85
N LEU A 44 0.07 11.07 -0.78
CA LEU A 44 0.39 11.57 0.56
C LEU A 44 1.68 12.40 0.54
N CYS A 45 2.74 11.89 -0.09
CA CYS A 45 4.01 12.63 -0.24
C CYS A 45 3.84 13.93 -1.06
N ALA A 46 3.09 13.90 -2.16
CA ALA A 46 2.92 15.06 -3.04
C ALA A 46 2.05 16.17 -2.42
N LYS A 47 1.11 15.81 -1.55
CA LYS A 47 0.21 16.75 -0.84
C LYS A 47 0.74 17.15 0.54
N SER A 48 1.85 16.55 0.97
CA SER A 48 2.48 16.80 2.26
C SER A 48 3.21 18.15 2.28
N GLN A 49 2.75 19.07 3.14
CA GLN A 49 3.53 20.25 3.54
C GLN A 49 4.40 19.97 4.77
N PHE A 50 4.33 18.76 5.33
CA PHE A 50 4.95 18.38 6.60
C PHE A 50 6.04 17.34 6.37
N GLN A 51 7.27 17.66 6.77
CA GLN A 51 8.41 16.76 6.60
C GLN A 51 8.18 15.36 7.19
N ASP A 52 7.48 15.28 8.33
CA ASP A 52 7.15 14.00 8.97
C ASP A 52 6.21 13.14 8.13
N LEU A 53 5.22 13.75 7.46
CA LEU A 53 4.30 13.03 6.59
C LEU A 53 5.01 12.51 5.34
N THR A 54 5.95 13.28 4.80
CA THR A 54 6.80 12.82 3.69
C THR A 54 7.67 11.65 4.11
N ARG A 55 8.24 11.67 5.33
CA ARG A 55 9.04 10.55 5.85
C ARG A 55 8.20 9.28 5.98
N ILE A 56 7.01 9.38 6.57
CA ILE A 56 6.06 8.27 6.68
C ILE A 56 5.71 7.72 5.28
N GLY A 57 5.45 8.59 4.32
CA GLY A 57 5.15 8.16 2.95
C GLY A 57 6.30 7.42 2.27
N LEU A 58 7.55 7.80 2.53
CA LEU A 58 8.73 7.05 2.06
C LEU A 58 8.85 5.67 2.72
N ASP A 59 8.60 5.58 4.03
CA ASP A 59 8.60 4.31 4.75
C ASP A 59 7.52 3.36 4.22
N ILE A 60 6.33 3.89 3.91
CA ILE A 60 5.25 3.11 3.27
C ILE A 60 5.72 2.57 1.92
N LYS A 61 6.36 3.39 1.07
CA LYS A 61 6.86 2.95 -0.24
C LYS A 61 7.87 1.81 -0.12
N ALA A 62 8.80 1.91 0.84
CA ALA A 62 9.77 0.85 1.07
C ALA A 62 9.10 -0.48 1.46
N VAL A 63 8.06 -0.44 2.31
CA VAL A 63 7.30 -1.64 2.68
C VAL A 63 6.51 -2.19 1.51
N VAL A 64 5.87 -1.34 0.69
CA VAL A 64 5.13 -1.75 -0.50
C VAL A 64 6.04 -2.46 -1.52
N ASP A 65 7.25 -1.94 -1.72
CA ASP A 65 8.21 -2.54 -2.63
C ASP A 65 8.67 -3.93 -2.14
N GLN A 66 8.96 -4.06 -0.84
CA GLN A 66 9.25 -5.37 -0.22
C GLN A 66 8.09 -6.33 -0.37
N MET A 67 6.86 -5.88 -0.11
CA MET A 67 5.66 -6.72 -0.26
C MET A 67 5.46 -7.17 -1.70
N ARG A 68 5.68 -6.28 -2.68
CA ARG A 68 5.60 -6.61 -4.11
C ARG A 68 6.61 -7.68 -4.51
N GLU A 69 7.85 -7.56 -4.03
CA GLU A 69 8.88 -8.59 -4.24
C GLU A 69 8.44 -9.94 -3.67
N GLN A 70 7.89 -9.96 -2.45
CA GLN A 70 7.36 -11.20 -1.86
C GLN A 70 6.21 -11.80 -2.68
N VAL A 71 5.28 -10.97 -3.14
CA VAL A 71 4.15 -11.43 -3.98
C VAL A 71 4.66 -12.09 -5.27
N GLN A 72 5.69 -11.53 -5.90
CA GLN A 72 6.27 -12.07 -7.13
C GLN A 72 7.12 -13.32 -6.91
N ASN A 73 7.77 -13.45 -5.74
CA ASN A 73 8.61 -14.59 -5.41
C ASN A 73 7.81 -15.83 -4.94
N VAL A 74 6.55 -15.65 -4.53
CA VAL A 74 5.67 -16.71 -4.02
C VAL A 74 4.66 -17.20 -5.09
N GLU A 75 4.53 -16.49 -6.21
CA GLU A 75 3.85 -16.99 -7.44
C GLU A 75 4.67 -18.09 -8.14
#